data_AF-A0A538CMT0-F1
#
_entry.id   AF-A0A538CMT0-F1
#
_cell.length_a   1.000
_cell.length_b   1.000
_cell.length_c   1.000
_cell.angle_alpha   90.00
_cell.angle_beta   90.00
_cell.angle_gamma   90.00
#
_symmetry.space_group_name_H-M   'P 1'
#
loop_
_entity.id
_entity.type
_entity.pdbx_description
1 polymer ?
#
loop_
_entity_poly.entity_id
_entity_poly.type
_entity_poly.pdbx_seq_one_letter_code
_entity_poly.pdbx_strand_id
1 'polypeptide(L)'
;MTSPPTGPRELFVRHARRDGRSIAVLRAVDYGDSCVVEAEVYPAGGRSAEPTRPGPYTFADVHQATAFMTEAVEALMVLGCDVHAQ
;
A
#
# COMPACT_ATOMS: atom_id res chain seq x y z
N MET A 1 -15.67 29.54 3.33
CA MET A 1 -14.84 28.79 2.37
C MET A 1 -13.76 28.10 3.17
N THR A 2 -13.90 26.81 3.41
CA THR A 2 -12.95 26.02 4.21
C THR A 2 -11.81 25.61 3.28
N SER A 3 -10.58 26.07 3.55
CA SER A 3 -9.40 25.64 2.79
C SER A 3 -9.26 24.11 2.89
N PRO A 4 -8.96 23.39 1.79
CA PRO A 4 -8.69 21.96 1.89
C PRO A 4 -7.41 21.72 2.73
N PRO A 5 -7.29 20.56 3.39
CA PRO A 5 -6.14 20.24 4.23
C PRO A 5 -4.83 20.38 3.43
N THR A 6 -3.89 21.16 3.95
CA THR A 6 -2.62 21.54 3.30
C THR A 6 -1.53 20.49 3.53
N GLY A 7 -1.89 19.21 3.44
CA GLY A 7 -0.98 18.11 3.72
C GLY A 7 -1.37 16.83 2.99
N PRO A 8 -0.44 15.86 2.89
CA PRO A 8 -0.66 14.59 2.21
C PRO A 8 -1.90 13.87 2.76
N ARG A 9 -2.77 13.43 1.85
CA ARG A 9 -4.02 12.76 2.17
C ARG A 9 -3.86 11.26 1.94
N GLU A 10 -3.98 10.48 3.00
CA GLU A 10 -4.07 9.02 2.88
C GLU A 10 -5.35 8.65 2.11
N LEU A 11 -5.19 7.84 1.08
CA LEU A 11 -6.28 7.38 0.23
C LEU A 11 -6.79 6.02 0.71
N PHE A 12 -5.87 5.05 0.72
CA PHE A 12 -6.18 3.65 1.03
C PHE A 12 -4.96 2.98 1.66
N VAL A 13 -5.24 2.12 2.65
CA VAL A 13 -4.28 1.16 3.18
C VAL A 13 -4.81 -0.25 2.95
N ARG A 14 -3.94 -1.15 2.55
CA ARG A 14 -4.24 -2.58 2.38
C ARG A 14 -3.22 -3.42 3.14
N HIS A 15 -3.73 -4.24 4.06
CA HIS A 15 -2.92 -5.19 4.81
C HIS A 15 -3.14 -6.60 4.25
N ALA A 16 -2.10 -7.18 3.67
CA ALA A 16 -2.10 -8.55 3.20
C ALA A 16 -1.48 -9.48 4.27
N ARG A 17 -2.20 -10.53 4.61
CA ARG A 17 -1.77 -11.56 5.56
C ARG A 17 -1.87 -12.94 4.93
N ARG A 18 -1.01 -13.86 5.34
CA ARG A 18 -1.10 -15.29 5.00
C ARG A 18 -0.84 -16.11 6.24
N ASP A 19 -1.74 -17.05 6.55
CA ASP A 19 -1.69 -17.86 7.76
C ASP A 19 -1.56 -17.03 9.05
N GLY A 20 -2.27 -15.90 9.10
CA GLY A 20 -2.26 -14.95 10.22
C GLY A 20 -0.98 -14.09 10.32
N ARG A 21 -0.03 -14.22 9.41
CA ARG A 21 1.23 -13.44 9.39
C ARG A 21 1.15 -12.29 8.40
N SER A 22 1.68 -11.12 8.77
CA SER A 22 1.84 -9.98 7.86
C SER A 22 2.77 -10.37 6.71
N ILE A 23 2.32 -10.15 5.47
CA ILE A 23 3.12 -10.34 4.25
C ILE A 23 3.45 -8.99 3.63
N ALA A 24 2.45 -8.11 3.49
CA ALA A 24 2.67 -6.78 2.97
C ALA A 24 1.67 -5.76 3.53
N VAL A 25 2.12 -4.51 3.69
CA VAL A 25 1.26 -3.35 3.92
C VAL A 25 1.49 -2.38 2.78
N LEU A 26 0.42 -2.02 2.07
CA LEU A 26 0.45 -1.06 0.97
C LEU A 26 -0.35 0.18 1.37
N ARG A 27 0.20 1.36 1.15
CA ARG A 27 -0.44 2.64 1.47
C ARG A 27 -0.33 3.61 0.30
N ALA A 28 -1.47 4.12 -0.16
CA ALA A 28 -1.52 5.19 -1.15
C ALA A 28 -1.75 6.55 -0.48
N VAL A 29 -0.94 7.53 -0.85
CA VAL A 29 -0.96 8.89 -0.31
C VAL A 29 -1.00 9.90 -1.47
N ASP A 30 -1.97 10.81 -1.43
CA ASP A 30 -2.15 11.89 -2.39
C ASP A 30 -1.50 13.18 -1.85
N TYR A 31 -0.50 13.68 -2.57
CA TYR A 31 0.21 14.91 -2.25
C TYR A 31 -0.37 16.15 -2.98
N GLY A 32 -1.43 15.96 -3.78
CA GLY A 32 -2.11 17.01 -4.53
C GLY A 32 -1.62 17.15 -5.97
N ASP A 33 -0.32 17.05 -6.22
CA ASP A 33 0.29 17.07 -7.56
C ASP A 33 0.79 15.69 -8.03
N SER A 34 0.78 14.72 -7.11
CA SER A 34 1.30 13.37 -7.31
C SER A 34 0.68 12.43 -6.29
N CYS A 35 0.66 11.15 -6.61
CA CYS A 35 0.26 10.09 -5.69
C CYS A 35 1.44 9.14 -5.47
N VAL A 36 1.68 8.78 -4.21
CA VAL A 36 2.75 7.86 -3.84
C VAL A 36 2.13 6.60 -3.22
N VAL A 37 2.55 5.44 -3.72
CA VAL A 37 2.29 4.16 -3.06
C VAL A 37 3.54 3.71 -2.33
N GLU A 38 3.41 3.59 -1.02
CA GLU A 38 4.40 3.05 -0.11
C GLU A 38 4.09 1.57 0.15
N ALA A 39 5.14 0.76 0.24
CA ALA A 39 5.02 -0.67 0.50
C ALA A 39 5.98 -1.09 1.62
N GLU A 40 5.47 -1.90 2.55
CA GLU A 40 6.26 -2.67 3.49
C GLU A 40 6.05 -4.15 3.18
N VAL A 41 7.12 -4.91 2.96
CA VAL A 41 7.06 -6.34 2.64
C VAL A 41 7.85 -7.13 3.67
N TYR A 42 7.17 -8.09 4.30
CA TYR A 42 7.63 -8.86 5.43
C TYR A 42 8.11 -10.26 4.95
N PRO A 43 9.36 -10.68 5.23
CA PRO A 43 9.87 -11.96 4.78
C PRO A 43 9.12 -13.15 5.38
N ALA A 44 8.77 -14.13 4.54
CA ALA A 44 8.19 -15.39 5.00
C ALA A 44 9.24 -16.20 5.79
N GLY A 45 9.03 -16.37 7.10
CA GLY A 45 9.82 -17.27 7.95
C GLY A 45 10.82 -16.61 8.90
N GLY A 46 10.92 -15.28 8.94
CA GLY A 46 11.78 -14.57 9.88
C GLY A 46 11.20 -14.48 11.30
N ARG A 47 11.97 -14.86 12.32
CA ARG A 47 11.69 -14.50 13.72
C ARG A 47 12.00 -13.01 13.89
N SER A 48 11.09 -12.11 13.52
CA SER A 48 11.35 -10.66 13.50
C SER A 48 12.43 -10.28 12.47
N ALA A 49 12.08 -10.26 11.19
CA ALA A 49 12.87 -9.55 10.19
C ALA A 49 12.23 -8.19 9.93
N GLU A 50 13.02 -7.13 9.90
CA GLU A 50 12.54 -5.80 9.51
C GLU A 50 11.86 -5.86 8.14
N PRO A 51 10.75 -5.14 7.94
CA PRO A 51 10.12 -5.09 6.62
C PRO A 51 11.06 -4.44 5.62
N THR A 52 11.15 -5.02 4.44
CA THR A 52 11.73 -4.35 3.29
C THR A 52 10.74 -3.29 2.79
N ARG A 53 11.26 -2.15 2.31
CA ARG A 53 10.44 -1.03 1.82
C ARG A 53 10.70 -0.80 0.33
N PRO A 54 10.15 -1.63 -0.57
CA PRO A 54 10.30 -1.39 -2.00
C PRO A 54 9.57 -0.09 -2.40
N GLY A 55 10.19 0.69 -3.27
CA GLY A 55 9.69 2.02 -3.67
C GLY A 55 10.40 3.18 -2.99
N PRO A 56 9.77 4.38 -2.90
CA PRO A 56 8.35 4.64 -3.18
C PRO A 56 7.98 4.56 -4.68
N TYR A 57 6.73 4.17 -4.97
CA TYR A 57 6.17 4.18 -6.32
C TYR A 57 5.37 5.46 -6.53
N THR A 58 5.84 6.35 -7.41
CA THR A 58 5.20 7.65 -7.67
C THR A 58 4.39 7.61 -8.96
N PHE A 59 3.19 8.15 -8.91
CA PHE A 59 2.23 8.25 -10.00
C PHE A 59 1.80 9.70 -10.19
N ALA A 60 1.40 10.05 -11.42
CA ALA A 60 0.98 11.40 -11.74
C ALA A 60 -0.36 11.78 -11.09
N ASP A 61 -1.24 10.80 -10.86
CA ASP A 61 -2.56 11.04 -10.29
C ASP A 61 -3.09 9.84 -9.49
N VAL A 62 -4.24 10.08 -8.85
CA VAL A 62 -4.94 9.10 -8.01
C VAL A 62 -5.45 7.90 -8.80
N HIS A 63 -5.79 8.07 -10.08
CA HIS A 63 -6.32 6.98 -10.90
C HIS A 63 -5.23 5.94 -11.17
N GLN A 64 -4.03 6.38 -11.55
CA GLN A 64 -2.89 5.49 -11.74
C GLN A 64 -2.48 4.78 -10.44
N ALA A 65 -2.40 5.51 -9.32
CA ALA A 65 -2.08 4.91 -8.03
C ALA A 65 -3.13 3.87 -7.60
N THR A 66 -4.41 4.13 -7.89
CA THR A 66 -5.51 3.19 -7.62
C THR A 66 -5.41 1.94 -8.47
N ALA A 67 -5.10 2.07 -9.77
CA ALA A 67 -4.90 0.94 -10.67
C ALA A 67 -3.76 0.04 -10.18
N PHE A 68 -2.62 0.63 -9.82
CA PHE A 68 -1.49 -0.10 -9.23
C PHE A 68 -1.88 -0.84 -7.95
N MET A 69 -2.60 -0.18 -7.04
CA MET A 69 -3.08 -0.81 -5.79
C MET A 69 -3.98 -2.00 -6.07
N THR A 70 -4.90 -1.89 -7.04
CA THR A 70 -5.78 -2.99 -7.44
C THR A 70 -4.99 -4.18 -7.95
N GLU A 71 -4.07 -3.98 -8.89
CA GLU A 71 -3.23 -5.05 -9.44
C GLU A 71 -2.36 -5.72 -8.35
N ALA A 72 -1.78 -4.93 -7.46
CA ALA A 72 -0.97 -5.44 -6.36
C ALA A 72 -1.81 -6.29 -5.39
N VAL A 73 -3.03 -5.84 -5.05
CA VAL A 73 -3.97 -6.59 -4.21
C VAL A 73 -4.40 -7.89 -4.90
N GLU A 74 -4.70 -7.86 -6.19
CA GLU A 74 -5.03 -9.06 -6.98
C GLU A 74 -3.89 -10.07 -6.99
N ALA A 75 -2.65 -9.62 -7.22
CA ALA A 75 -1.48 -10.48 -7.16
C ALA A 75 -1.29 -11.12 -5.77
N LEU A 76 -1.49 -10.34 -4.70
CA LEU A 76 -1.41 -10.84 -3.31
C LEU A 76 -2.48 -11.89 -3.02
N MET A 77 -3.72 -11.69 -3.50
CA MET A 77 -4.79 -12.68 -3.38
C MET A 77 -4.47 -13.97 -4.14
N VAL A 78 -3.93 -13.88 -5.36
CA VAL A 78 -3.46 -15.05 -6.13
C VAL A 78 -2.35 -15.81 -5.39
N LEU A 79 -1.50 -15.10 -4.64
CA LEU A 79 -0.44 -15.69 -3.80
C LEU A 79 -0.97 -16.29 -2.48
N GLY A 80 -2.29 -16.30 -2.28
CA GLY A 80 -2.96 -16.87 -1.12
C GLY A 80 -2.97 -15.94 0.11
N CYS A 81 -2.86 -14.63 -0.09
CA CYS A 81 -3.02 -13.67 1.00
C CYS A 81 -4.48 -13.26 1.16
N ASP A 82 -4.93 -13.17 2.41
CA ASP A 82 -6.12 -12.44 2.79
C ASP A 82 -5.77 -10.94 2.86
N VAL A 83 -6.49 -10.11 2.10
CA VAL A 83 -6.24 -8.67 2.04
C VAL A 83 -7.40 -7.91 2.69
N HIS A 84 -7.07 -7.02 3.63
CA HIS A 84 -8.05 -6.21 4.36
C HIS A 84 -7.78 -4.71 4.19
N ALA A 85 -8.85 -3.92 4.18
CA ALA A 85 -8.76 -2.47 4.38
C ALA A 85 -8.55 -2.19 5.88
N GLN A 86 -7.72 -1.19 6.18
CA GLN A 86 -7.54 -0.65 7.53
C GLN A 86 -8.40 0.61 7.72
#